data_AF-A0A7C3X540-F1
#
_entry.id   AF-A0A7C3X540-F1
#
_cell.length_a   1.000
_cell.length_b   1.000
_cell.length_c   1.000
_cell.angle_alpha   90.00
_cell.angle_beta   90.00
_cell.angle_gamma   90.00
#
_symmetry.space_group_name_H-M   'P 1'
#
loop_
_entity.id
_entity.type
_entity.pdbx_description
1 polymer ?
#
loop_
_entity_poly.entity_id
_entity_poly.type
_entity_poly.pdbx_seq_one_letter_code
_entity_poly.pdbx_strand_id
1 'polypeptide(L)'
;MKIIKDIDPKEWAELLDLEREALKLHHMPPALATYQLLVGKDPLSPRLVYRDISHSWVRNAYIQALNCILRMSVPTEYQFYGEGGLYIRTISGTDKLPDISTPYSEYIYVGSAGNTGKGPVAGTGNAAESFGAWQLDSIIPHGTGAGKMSYGLTSYSFSWDPASRRFKAEYVRNLLNSSGNTITVTEVGMHMYAYVGNRIDSYLAIRDLLETAINVANGEQPQITYTIYGPQLPTS
;
A
#
# COMPACT_ATOMS: atom_id res chain seq x y z
N MET A 1 21.13 9.77 -12.22
CA MET A 1 20.23 9.25 -11.19
C MET A 1 20.68 9.76 -9.83
N LYS A 2 19.79 10.38 -9.05
CA LYS A 2 20.04 10.83 -7.67
C LYS A 2 19.20 9.98 -6.72
N ILE A 3 19.83 9.38 -5.72
CA ILE A 3 19.13 8.69 -4.63
C ILE A 3 18.76 9.75 -3.60
N ILE A 4 17.47 9.86 -3.28
CA ILE A 4 16.93 10.81 -2.30
C ILE A 4 16.86 10.17 -0.93
N LYS A 5 16.34 8.95 -0.87
CA LYS A 5 16.29 8.10 0.32
C LYS A 5 16.55 6.66 -0.13
N ASP A 6 17.24 5.91 0.71
CA ASP A 6 17.36 4.46 0.60
C ASP A 6 16.93 3.82 1.92
N ILE A 7 16.62 2.53 1.90
CA ILE A 7 16.22 1.78 3.09
C ILE A 7 17.34 1.84 4.14
N ASP A 8 17.01 2.22 5.37
CA ASP A 8 17.95 2.14 6.49
C ASP A 8 18.20 0.66 6.85
N PRO A 9 19.43 0.14 6.68
CA PRO A 9 19.74 -1.25 6.99
C PRO A 9 19.52 -1.61 8.46
N LYS A 10 19.68 -0.64 9.37
CA LYS A 10 19.52 -0.85 10.80
C LYS A 10 18.05 -1.05 11.15
N GLU A 11 17.19 -0.18 10.65
CA GLU A 11 15.74 -0.29 10.85
C GLU A 11 15.19 -1.58 10.25
N TRP A 12 15.67 -1.95 9.05
CA TRP A 12 15.31 -3.23 8.45
C TRP A 12 15.72 -4.41 9.33
N ALA A 13 16.91 -4.39 9.92
CA ALA A 13 17.37 -5.43 10.84
C ALA A 13 16.50 -5.51 12.11
N GLU A 14 16.09 -4.37 12.67
CA GLU A 14 15.20 -4.31 13.84
C GLU A 14 13.83 -4.98 13.55
N LEU A 15 13.25 -4.74 12.37
CA LEU A 15 12.01 -5.40 11.95
C LEU A 15 12.17 -6.92 11.78
N LEU A 16 13.29 -7.37 11.22
CA LEU A 16 13.60 -8.79 11.09
C LEU A 16 13.76 -9.46 12.46
N ASP A 17 14.32 -8.76 13.44
CA ASP A 17 14.42 -9.26 14.82
C ASP A 17 13.05 -9.33 15.50
N LEU A 18 12.18 -8.33 15.33
CA LEU A 18 10.80 -8.37 15.84
C LEU A 18 10.01 -9.55 15.29
N GLU A 19 10.13 -9.83 13.99
CA GLU A 19 9.53 -11.02 13.38
C GLU A 19 10.08 -12.31 13.99
N ARG A 20 11.41 -12.40 14.17
CA ARG A 20 12.06 -13.57 14.76
C ARG A 20 11.55 -13.84 16.17
N GLU A 21 11.42 -12.81 16.99
CA GLU A 21 10.87 -12.94 18.35
C GLU A 21 9.39 -13.34 18.35
N ALA A 22 8.57 -12.77 17.45
CA ALA A 22 7.18 -13.19 17.29
C ALA A 22 7.08 -14.68 16.96
N LEU A 23 7.92 -15.17 16.05
CA LEU A 23 7.93 -16.58 15.64
C LEU A 23 8.41 -17.51 16.76
N LYS A 24 9.39 -17.12 17.59
CA LYS A 24 9.81 -17.89 18.77
C LYS A 24 8.68 -18.11 19.77
N LEU A 25 7.77 -17.15 19.85
CA LEU A 25 6.60 -17.20 20.73
C LEU A 25 5.36 -17.81 20.03
N HIS A 26 5.51 -18.32 18.81
CA HIS A 26 4.40 -18.82 17.99
C HIS A 26 3.29 -17.79 17.75
N HIS A 27 3.63 -16.50 17.72
CA HIS A 27 2.73 -15.41 17.37
C HIS A 27 2.77 -15.10 15.87
N MET A 28 1.72 -14.40 15.41
CA MET A 28 1.70 -13.84 14.06
C MET A 28 2.76 -12.74 13.95
N PRO A 29 3.72 -12.86 13.02
CA PRO A 29 4.75 -11.84 12.83
C PRO A 29 4.17 -10.57 12.18
N PRO A 30 4.87 -9.42 12.32
CA PRO A 30 4.47 -8.19 11.66
C PRO A 30 4.49 -8.36 10.14
N ALA A 31 3.54 -7.73 9.45
CA ALA A 31 3.54 -7.67 7.99
C ALA A 31 4.67 -6.75 7.52
N LEU A 32 5.68 -7.30 6.85
CA LEU A 32 6.81 -6.52 6.35
C LEU A 32 6.54 -6.03 4.93
N ALA A 33 6.80 -4.75 4.67
CA ALA A 33 6.72 -4.18 3.34
C ALA A 33 7.77 -3.08 3.14
N THR A 34 8.18 -2.89 1.90
CA THR A 34 8.99 -1.76 1.45
C THR A 34 8.32 -1.11 0.25
N TYR A 35 8.64 0.16 0.00
CA TYR A 35 8.19 0.84 -1.20
C TYR A 35 9.32 1.59 -1.89
N GLN A 36 9.14 1.79 -3.20
CA GLN A 36 10.04 2.54 -4.04
C GLN A 36 9.23 3.50 -4.91
N LEU A 37 9.67 4.74 -4.98
CA LEU A 37 9.24 5.74 -5.94
C LEU A 37 10.42 6.11 -6.85
N LEU A 38 10.33 5.72 -8.11
CA LEU A 38 11.24 6.18 -9.17
C LEU A 38 10.60 7.35 -9.90
N VAL A 39 11.38 8.37 -10.25
CA VAL A 39 10.90 9.51 -11.04
C VAL A 39 11.88 9.81 -12.16
N GLY A 40 11.40 9.92 -13.39
CA GLY A 40 12.17 10.32 -14.57
C GLY A 40 11.33 10.23 -15.83
N LYS A 41 11.92 10.44 -17.00
CA LYS A 41 11.22 10.22 -18.28
C LYS A 41 11.04 8.74 -18.62
N ASP A 42 11.92 7.91 -18.09
CA ASP A 42 11.97 6.46 -18.29
C ASP A 42 12.24 5.78 -16.93
N PRO A 43 11.40 4.83 -16.49
CA PRO A 43 11.65 4.04 -15.29
C PRO A 43 12.97 3.26 -15.31
N LEU A 44 13.50 2.91 -16.49
CA LEU A 44 14.79 2.20 -16.63
C LEU A 44 15.99 3.12 -16.41
N SER A 45 15.80 4.44 -16.51
CA SER A 45 16.83 5.46 -16.31
C SER A 45 16.28 6.61 -15.47
N PRO A 46 15.94 6.34 -14.19
CA PRO A 46 15.26 7.31 -13.37
C PRO A 46 16.19 8.49 -13.04
N ARG A 47 15.59 9.68 -13.00
CA ARG A 47 16.25 10.88 -12.49
C ARG A 47 16.42 10.79 -10.98
N LEU A 48 15.38 10.37 -10.26
CA LEU A 48 15.34 10.22 -8.81
C LEU A 48 14.93 8.81 -8.39
N VAL A 49 15.47 8.36 -7.26
CA VAL A 49 15.06 7.14 -6.55
C VAL A 49 14.77 7.51 -5.10
N TYR A 50 13.60 7.12 -4.61
CA TYR A 50 13.25 7.13 -3.19
C TYR A 50 12.85 5.71 -2.81
N ARG A 51 13.45 5.16 -1.76
CA ARG A 51 13.09 3.85 -1.21
C ARG A 51 13.00 3.95 0.29
N ASP A 52 12.08 3.20 0.84
CA ASP A 52 11.88 3.15 2.28
C ASP A 52 11.19 1.87 2.71
N ILE A 53 11.18 1.66 4.01
CA ILE A 53 10.33 0.67 4.66
C ILE A 53 8.91 1.26 4.72
N SER A 54 7.89 0.41 4.55
CA SER A 54 6.51 0.84 4.75
C SER A 54 6.17 0.71 6.23
N HIS A 55 5.90 1.83 6.90
CA HIS A 55 5.61 1.88 8.34
C HIS A 55 4.11 1.82 8.66
N SER A 56 3.27 1.90 7.63
CA SER A 56 1.90 2.35 7.81
C SER A 56 0.88 1.39 7.20
N TRP A 57 0.95 0.12 7.62
CA TRP A 57 -0.21 -0.76 7.51
C TRP A 57 -1.34 -0.18 8.34
N VAL A 58 -2.40 0.28 7.68
CA VAL A 58 -3.51 0.93 8.37
C VAL A 58 -4.47 -0.10 8.95
N ARG A 59 -5.33 0.35 9.86
CA ARG A 59 -6.34 -0.47 10.55
C ARG A 59 -7.10 -1.40 9.62
N ASN A 60 -7.48 -0.94 8.43
CA ASN A 60 -8.20 -1.74 7.44
C ASN A 60 -7.45 -3.04 7.09
N ALA A 61 -6.12 -3.00 6.93
CA ALA A 61 -5.32 -4.19 6.63
C ALA A 61 -5.24 -5.16 7.83
N TYR A 62 -5.12 -4.64 9.04
CA TYR A 62 -5.13 -5.46 10.26
C TYR A 62 -6.47 -6.15 10.48
N ILE A 63 -7.58 -5.41 10.33
CA ILE A 63 -8.92 -5.97 10.46
C ILE A 63 -9.17 -7.02 9.38
N GLN A 64 -8.69 -6.79 8.15
CA GLN A 64 -8.76 -7.79 7.08
C GLN A 64 -8.04 -9.09 7.47
N ALA A 65 -6.79 -9.01 7.96
CA ALA A 65 -6.03 -10.18 8.37
C ALA A 65 -6.70 -10.90 9.55
N LEU A 66 -7.18 -10.15 10.54
CA LEU A 66 -7.87 -10.69 11.71
C LEU A 66 -9.19 -11.37 11.33
N ASN A 67 -9.93 -10.82 10.37
CA ASN A 67 -11.16 -11.42 9.88
C ASN A 67 -10.93 -12.81 9.25
N CYS A 68 -9.84 -12.98 8.49
CA CYS A 68 -9.46 -14.28 7.95
C CYS A 68 -9.22 -15.34 9.03
N ILE A 69 -8.77 -14.92 10.23
CA ILE A 69 -8.49 -15.81 11.36
C ILE A 69 -9.77 -16.09 12.17
N LEU A 70 -10.51 -15.04 12.53
CA LEU A 70 -11.64 -15.14 13.44
C LEU A 70 -12.96 -15.53 12.75
N ARG A 71 -13.04 -15.43 11.41
CA ARG A 71 -14.25 -15.67 10.61
C ARG A 71 -15.50 -15.05 11.23
N MET A 72 -15.40 -13.77 11.59
CA MET A 72 -16.42 -13.11 12.40
C MET A 72 -17.65 -12.73 11.59
N SER A 73 -18.82 -13.15 12.05
CA SER A 73 -20.06 -12.39 11.86
C SER A 73 -20.20 -11.47 13.07
N VAL A 74 -19.84 -10.20 12.93
CA VAL A 74 -19.82 -9.27 14.08
C VAL A 74 -21.27 -8.93 14.49
N PRO A 75 -21.64 -9.03 15.78
CA PRO A 75 -22.96 -8.64 16.26
C PRO A 75 -23.30 -7.17 15.94
N THR A 76 -24.58 -6.86 15.77
CA THR A 76 -25.09 -5.53 15.36
C THR A 76 -24.87 -4.41 16.39
N GLU A 77 -24.29 -4.70 17.55
CA GLU A 77 -24.01 -3.75 18.62
C GLU A 77 -22.59 -3.15 18.57
N TYR A 78 -21.70 -3.68 17.72
CA TYR A 78 -20.32 -3.21 17.55
C TYR A 78 -20.05 -2.60 16.16
N GLN A 79 -21.07 -1.93 15.59
CA GLN A 79 -21.10 -1.51 14.18
C GLN A 79 -20.46 -0.15 13.87
N PHE A 80 -19.25 0.12 14.34
CA PHE A 80 -18.62 1.42 14.11
C PHE A 80 -17.11 1.33 13.86
N TYR A 81 -16.60 2.24 13.04
CA TYR A 81 -15.16 2.45 12.88
C TYR A 81 -14.63 3.32 14.02
N GLY A 82 -13.81 2.75 14.89
CA GLY A 82 -13.30 3.43 16.08
C GLY A 82 -12.70 2.45 17.08
N GLU A 83 -12.31 2.94 18.26
CA GLU A 83 -11.77 2.09 19.33
C GLU A 83 -12.74 0.96 19.69
N GLY A 84 -12.23 -0.27 19.80
CA GLY A 84 -13.04 -1.46 20.08
C GLY A 84 -13.88 -2.00 18.91
N GLY A 85 -14.01 -1.25 17.81
CA GLY A 85 -14.74 -1.66 16.60
C GLY A 85 -13.86 -2.41 15.60
N LEU A 86 -14.39 -3.50 15.04
CA LEU A 86 -13.74 -4.31 13.99
C LEU A 86 -14.27 -3.99 12.58
N TYR A 87 -14.68 -2.74 12.35
CA TYR A 87 -15.15 -2.27 11.06
C TYR A 87 -14.01 -1.73 10.20
N ILE A 88 -14.15 -1.93 8.90
CA ILE A 88 -13.27 -1.34 7.89
C ILE A 88 -13.98 -0.11 7.33
N ARG A 89 -13.25 0.98 7.10
CA ARG A 89 -13.78 2.19 6.45
C ARG A 89 -13.29 2.25 5.01
N THR A 90 -14.23 2.34 4.07
CA THR A 90 -13.92 2.48 2.63
C THR A 90 -13.22 3.81 2.37
N ILE A 91 -12.52 3.93 1.23
CA ILE A 91 -11.98 5.22 0.75
C ILE A 91 -13.06 6.26 0.41
N SER A 92 -14.34 5.91 0.52
CA SER A 92 -15.48 6.83 0.42
C SER A 92 -16.04 7.25 1.79
N GLY A 93 -15.41 6.81 2.88
CA GLY A 93 -15.81 7.13 4.25
C GLY A 93 -16.97 6.29 4.78
N THR A 94 -17.31 5.18 4.13
CA THR A 94 -18.41 4.29 4.56
C THR A 94 -17.87 3.17 5.43
N ASP A 95 -18.49 2.95 6.59
CA ASP A 95 -18.15 1.85 7.50
C ASP A 95 -18.79 0.55 7.03
N LYS A 96 -17.99 -0.52 6.98
CA LYS A 96 -18.40 -1.85 6.53
C LYS A 96 -17.93 -2.94 7.49
N LEU A 97 -18.76 -3.96 7.63
CA LEU A 97 -18.31 -5.23 8.20
C LEU A 97 -17.20 -5.80 7.34
N PRO A 98 -16.20 -6.45 7.94
CA PRO A 98 -15.25 -7.27 7.22
C PRO A 98 -15.94 -8.59 6.80
N ASP A 99 -17.09 -8.56 6.13
CA ASP A 99 -17.63 -9.77 5.48
C ASP A 99 -17.04 -9.84 4.08
N ILE A 100 -15.73 -10.09 4.08
CA ILE A 100 -14.90 -10.06 2.89
C ILE A 100 -14.74 -11.49 2.41
N SER A 101 -15.75 -11.97 1.67
CA SER A 101 -15.52 -13.06 0.74
C SER A 101 -14.51 -12.56 -0.29
N THR A 102 -13.28 -13.04 -0.29
CA THR A 102 -12.31 -12.60 -1.30
C THR A 102 -12.83 -12.96 -2.69
N PRO A 103 -12.82 -12.05 -3.69
CA PRO A 103 -12.93 -12.47 -5.07
C PRO A 103 -11.87 -13.53 -5.33
N TYR A 104 -12.18 -14.51 -6.16
CA TYR A 104 -11.17 -15.39 -6.72
C TYR A 104 -9.97 -14.56 -7.22
N SER A 105 -8.87 -14.74 -6.47
CA SER A 105 -7.45 -14.60 -6.77
C SER A 105 -6.95 -13.29 -7.41
N GLU A 106 -5.76 -12.87 -6.98
CA GLU A 106 -4.82 -11.91 -7.62
C GLU A 106 -5.27 -10.45 -7.89
N TYR A 107 -6.54 -10.14 -8.14
CA TYR A 107 -6.96 -8.83 -8.65
C TYR A 107 -7.27 -7.74 -7.60
N ILE A 108 -7.17 -8.06 -6.31
CA ILE A 108 -7.56 -7.13 -5.23
C ILE A 108 -6.66 -5.90 -5.17
N TYR A 109 -5.37 -6.06 -5.45
CA TYR A 109 -4.37 -4.98 -5.50
C TYR A 109 -4.03 -4.57 -6.94
N VAL A 110 -4.63 -5.20 -7.96
CA VAL A 110 -4.25 -4.99 -9.37
C VAL A 110 -5.19 -3.99 -10.02
N GLY A 111 -4.85 -2.70 -9.95
CA GLY A 111 -5.62 -1.63 -10.57
C GLY A 111 -5.50 -1.59 -12.08
N SER A 112 -6.63 -1.59 -12.80
CA SER A 112 -6.65 -1.30 -14.23
C SER A 112 -6.17 0.13 -14.50
N ALA A 113 -5.76 0.42 -15.74
CA ALA A 113 -5.47 1.79 -16.14
C ALA A 113 -6.65 2.72 -15.79
N GLY A 114 -6.35 3.89 -15.24
CA GLY A 114 -7.33 4.87 -14.78
C GLY A 114 -8.00 4.59 -13.44
N ASN A 115 -7.89 3.39 -12.88
CA ASN A 115 -8.57 3.03 -11.62
C ASN A 115 -7.71 3.36 -10.40
N THR A 116 -8.09 4.36 -9.62
CA THR A 116 -7.41 4.75 -8.37
C THR A 116 -7.96 4.07 -7.12
N GLY A 117 -8.98 3.21 -7.23
CA GLY A 117 -9.57 2.50 -6.10
C GLY A 117 -8.81 1.24 -5.68
N LYS A 118 -7.81 0.80 -6.45
CA LYS A 118 -6.92 -0.31 -6.11
C LYS A 118 -5.54 -0.15 -6.76
N GLY A 119 -4.55 -0.83 -6.18
CA GLY A 119 -3.15 -0.76 -6.55
C GLY A 119 -2.42 0.45 -5.95
N PRO A 120 -1.13 0.61 -6.29
CA PRO A 120 -0.34 1.74 -5.83
C PRO A 120 -0.98 3.08 -6.26
N VAL A 121 -0.98 4.04 -5.35
CA VAL A 121 -1.48 5.40 -5.56
C VAL A 121 -0.52 6.46 -5.00
N ALA A 122 -0.59 7.68 -5.54
CA ALA A 122 0.19 8.83 -5.10
C ALA A 122 -0.72 9.95 -4.57
N GLY A 123 -0.22 10.73 -3.62
CA GLY A 123 -0.93 11.87 -3.05
C GLY A 123 -0.04 13.09 -2.84
N THR A 124 -0.71 14.21 -2.59
CA THR A 124 -0.14 15.51 -2.22
C THR A 124 -0.46 15.87 -0.76
N GLY A 125 -1.05 14.95 0.00
CA GLY A 125 -1.40 15.17 1.39
C GLY A 125 -0.17 15.12 2.30
N ASN A 126 -0.24 15.85 3.40
CA ASN A 126 0.85 16.01 4.36
C ASN A 126 0.43 15.76 5.81
N ALA A 127 -0.82 15.31 6.03
CA ALA A 127 -1.24 14.86 7.34
C ALA A 127 -0.33 13.73 7.84
N ALA A 128 0.00 13.78 9.13
CA ALA A 128 0.78 12.73 9.79
C ALA A 128 0.17 11.35 9.52
N GLU A 129 1.03 10.33 9.49
CA GLU A 129 0.59 8.95 9.39
C GLU A 129 -0.27 8.58 10.60
N SER A 130 -1.29 7.76 10.35
CA SER A 130 -2.20 7.31 11.39
C SER A 130 -2.63 5.89 11.11
N PHE A 131 -2.59 5.06 12.13
CA PHE A 131 -3.19 3.73 12.08
C PHE A 131 -4.67 3.77 11.70
N GLY A 132 -5.39 4.84 12.05
CA GLY A 132 -6.80 5.06 11.69
C GLY A 132 -7.03 5.69 10.32
N ALA A 133 -5.99 5.84 9.48
CA ALA A 133 -6.17 6.32 8.12
C ALA A 133 -6.94 5.29 7.29
N TRP A 134 -7.89 5.76 6.49
CA TRP A 134 -8.75 4.94 5.64
C TRP A 134 -8.72 5.38 4.16
N GLN A 135 -8.12 6.54 3.90
CA GLN A 135 -7.74 7.04 2.57
C GLN A 135 -6.37 7.76 2.67
N LEU A 136 -5.74 8.03 1.53
CA LEU A 136 -4.70 9.06 1.44
C LEU A 136 -5.26 10.41 1.88
N ASP A 137 -4.42 11.27 2.45
CA ASP A 137 -4.85 12.59 2.90
C ASP A 137 -5.32 13.45 1.71
N SER A 138 -4.59 13.42 0.60
CA SER A 138 -5.05 13.99 -0.67
C SER A 138 -4.50 13.20 -1.85
N ILE A 139 -5.28 12.25 -2.37
CA ILE A 139 -4.91 11.49 -3.56
C ILE A 139 -4.80 12.39 -4.80
N ILE A 140 -3.77 12.18 -5.61
CA ILE A 140 -3.66 12.79 -6.93
C ILE A 140 -4.67 12.08 -7.85
N PRO A 141 -5.69 12.76 -8.40
CA PRO A 141 -6.73 12.11 -9.20
C PRO A 141 -6.20 11.68 -10.57
N HIS A 142 -6.86 10.68 -11.15
CA HIS A 142 -6.55 10.24 -12.52
C HIS A 142 -6.91 11.30 -13.57
N GLY A 143 -6.01 11.50 -14.53
CA GLY A 143 -6.25 12.25 -15.77
C GLY A 143 -5.07 13.08 -16.23
N THR A 144 -5.31 13.92 -17.25
CA THR A 144 -4.29 14.79 -17.87
C THR A 144 -4.50 16.28 -17.56
N GLY A 145 -5.55 16.62 -16.81
CA GLY A 145 -5.80 18.01 -16.40
C GLY A 145 -4.79 18.52 -15.36
N ALA A 146 -4.86 19.81 -15.05
CA ALA A 146 -4.05 20.43 -14.00
C ALA A 146 -4.17 19.65 -12.68
N GLY A 147 -3.03 19.33 -12.05
CA GLY A 147 -2.96 18.59 -10.79
C GLY A 147 -3.33 17.10 -10.87
N LYS A 148 -3.41 16.53 -12.09
CA LYS A 148 -3.76 15.11 -12.30
C LYS A 148 -2.58 14.31 -12.85
N MET A 149 -2.58 13.01 -12.58
CA MET A 149 -1.65 12.05 -13.19
C MET A 149 -2.39 10.92 -13.88
N SER A 150 -1.88 10.47 -15.02
CA SER A 150 -2.41 9.30 -15.72
C SER A 150 -1.87 8.02 -15.07
N TYR A 151 -2.70 7.39 -14.26
CA TYR A 151 -2.46 6.06 -13.67
C TYR A 151 -2.51 4.94 -14.73
N GLY A 152 -1.41 4.20 -14.87
CA GLY A 152 -1.33 2.99 -15.70
C GLY A 152 -1.95 1.76 -15.06
N LEU A 153 -1.83 0.62 -15.73
CA LEU A 153 -2.14 -0.70 -15.19
C LEU A 153 -1.12 -1.05 -14.10
N THR A 154 -1.58 -1.62 -12.99
CA THR A 154 -0.72 -2.25 -11.99
C THR A 154 -0.26 -3.61 -12.53
N SER A 155 1.05 -3.84 -12.59
CA SER A 155 1.61 -5.18 -12.76
C SER A 155 1.95 -5.79 -11.40
N TYR A 156 2.02 -7.11 -11.35
CA TYR A 156 2.35 -7.82 -10.12
C TYR A 156 3.21 -9.05 -10.41
N SER A 157 3.95 -9.48 -9.40
CA SER A 157 4.69 -10.73 -9.40
C SER A 157 4.64 -11.37 -8.02
N PHE A 158 4.71 -12.70 -8.00
CA PHE A 158 4.87 -13.48 -6.79
C PHE A 158 6.09 -14.37 -6.94
N SER A 159 6.93 -14.43 -5.91
CA SER A 159 8.15 -15.24 -5.94
C SER A 159 8.49 -15.82 -4.58
N TRP A 160 9.14 -16.97 -4.58
CA TRP A 160 9.80 -17.53 -3.41
C TRP A 160 11.29 -17.19 -3.50
N ASP A 161 11.82 -16.55 -2.47
CA ASP A 161 13.26 -16.34 -2.33
C ASP A 161 13.84 -17.44 -1.42
N PRO A 162 14.63 -18.39 -1.98
CA PRO A 162 15.22 -19.46 -1.19
C PRO A 162 16.30 -18.97 -0.21
N ALA A 163 16.95 -17.83 -0.46
CA ALA A 163 17.99 -17.31 0.41
C ALA A 163 17.40 -16.72 1.69
N SER A 164 16.37 -15.88 1.56
CA SER A 164 15.64 -15.37 2.74
C SER A 164 14.59 -16.34 3.28
N ARG A 165 14.21 -17.37 2.50
CA ARG A 165 13.11 -18.30 2.77
C ARG A 165 11.79 -17.56 2.97
N ARG A 166 11.49 -16.64 2.05
CA ARG A 166 10.28 -15.81 2.10
C ARG A 166 9.53 -15.88 0.79
N PHE A 167 8.21 -15.86 0.90
CA PHE A 167 7.37 -15.48 -0.23
C PHE A 167 7.38 -13.96 -0.36
N LYS A 168 7.40 -13.46 -1.59
CA LYS A 168 7.42 -12.03 -1.90
C LYS A 168 6.33 -11.73 -2.92
N ALA A 169 5.60 -10.64 -2.71
CA ALA A 169 4.66 -10.07 -3.66
C ALA A 169 5.14 -8.67 -4.05
N GLU A 170 5.27 -8.41 -5.34
CA GLU A 170 5.55 -7.05 -5.85
C GLU A 170 4.36 -6.53 -6.62
N TYR A 171 4.04 -5.26 -6.40
CA TYR A 171 3.02 -4.53 -7.13
C TYR A 171 3.64 -3.25 -7.67
N VAL A 172 3.64 -3.10 -8.99
CA VAL A 172 4.28 -1.97 -9.68
C VAL A 172 3.24 -1.19 -10.46
N ARG A 173 3.27 0.14 -10.35
CA ARG A 173 2.41 1.01 -11.14
C ARG A 173 3.17 2.19 -11.68
N ASN A 174 3.10 2.36 -13.00
CA ASN A 174 3.57 3.56 -13.68
C ASN A 174 2.45 4.61 -13.70
N LEU A 175 2.82 5.83 -13.41
CA LEU A 175 2.01 7.04 -13.54
C LEU A 175 2.67 7.92 -14.61
N LEU A 176 1.93 8.90 -15.11
CA LEU A 176 2.45 9.93 -16.02
C LEU A 176 1.88 11.29 -15.62
N ASN A 177 2.76 12.25 -15.34
CA ASN A 177 2.35 13.64 -15.19
C ASN A 177 2.27 14.30 -16.58
N SER A 178 1.06 14.46 -17.10
CA SER A 178 0.79 15.26 -18.31
C SER A 178 -0.07 16.48 -18.00
N SER A 179 0.01 17.00 -16.78
CA SER A 179 -0.85 18.08 -16.28
C SER A 179 -0.47 19.49 -16.78
N GLY A 180 0.64 19.62 -17.50
CA GLY A 180 1.21 20.91 -17.91
C GLY A 180 2.06 21.59 -16.84
N ASN A 181 2.02 21.13 -15.58
CA ASN A 181 2.79 21.68 -14.46
C ASN A 181 3.52 20.59 -13.68
N THR A 182 4.45 20.99 -12.82
CA THR A 182 5.04 20.09 -11.82
C THR A 182 4.01 19.72 -10.77
N ILE A 183 3.96 18.45 -10.38
CA ILE A 183 3.16 17.96 -9.25
C ILE A 183 4.12 17.49 -8.15
N THR A 184 3.86 17.93 -6.92
CA THR A 184 4.63 17.52 -5.75
C THR A 184 3.95 16.33 -5.08
N VAL A 185 4.63 15.18 -5.07
CA VAL A 185 4.19 13.97 -4.38
C VAL A 185 4.75 13.99 -2.96
N THR A 186 3.89 13.80 -1.97
CA THR A 186 4.25 13.82 -0.54
C THR A 186 3.82 12.56 0.18
N GLU A 187 2.91 11.77 -0.39
CA GLU A 187 2.52 10.48 0.16
C GLU A 187 2.30 9.47 -0.98
N VAL A 188 2.47 8.19 -0.67
CA VAL A 188 2.08 7.06 -1.52
C VAL A 188 1.26 6.08 -0.70
N GLY A 189 0.53 5.20 -1.36
CA GLY A 189 -0.20 4.16 -0.65
C GLY A 189 -0.59 3.00 -1.55
N MET A 190 -1.18 1.99 -0.92
CA MET A 190 -1.73 0.82 -1.59
C MET A 190 -3.22 0.75 -1.30
N HIS A 191 -4.03 0.94 -2.34
CA HIS A 191 -5.46 0.66 -2.27
C HIS A 191 -5.74 -0.80 -2.65
N MET A 192 -6.82 -1.36 -2.11
CA MET A 192 -7.29 -2.70 -2.42
C MET A 192 -8.80 -2.74 -2.61
N TYR A 193 -9.26 -3.73 -3.36
CA TYR A 193 -10.66 -4.11 -3.44
C TYR A 193 -10.95 -5.28 -2.51
N ALA A 194 -12.12 -5.21 -1.89
CA ALA A 194 -12.70 -6.34 -1.17
C ALA A 194 -14.21 -6.38 -1.43
N TYR A 195 -14.79 -7.59 -1.41
CA TYR A 195 -16.25 -7.69 -1.40
C TYR A 195 -16.78 -7.37 -0.01
N VAL A 196 -17.94 -6.73 0.07
CA VAL A 196 -18.77 -6.71 1.27
C VAL A 196 -20.14 -7.23 0.88
N GLY A 197 -20.43 -8.46 1.27
CA GLY A 197 -21.54 -9.22 0.70
C GLY A 197 -21.39 -9.36 -0.82
N ASN A 198 -22.26 -8.70 -1.58
CA ASN A 198 -22.34 -8.77 -3.04
C ASN A 198 -21.87 -7.49 -3.76
N ARG A 199 -21.17 -6.59 -3.07
CA ARG A 199 -20.60 -5.35 -3.65
C ARG A 199 -19.09 -5.32 -3.50
N ILE A 200 -18.40 -4.70 -4.46
CA ILE A 200 -16.96 -4.43 -4.37
C ILE A 200 -16.78 -3.00 -3.88
N ASP A 201 -16.03 -2.85 -2.80
CA ASP A 201 -15.65 -1.55 -2.24
C ASP A 201 -14.12 -1.42 -2.22
N SER A 202 -13.65 -0.17 -2.13
CA SER A 202 -12.23 0.19 -2.16
C SER A 202 -11.75 0.61 -0.77
N TYR A 203 -10.55 0.16 -0.40
CA TYR A 203 -9.98 0.32 0.92
C TYR A 203 -8.51 0.70 0.84
N LEU A 204 -8.02 1.50 1.79
CA LEU A 204 -6.60 1.71 1.99
C LEU A 204 -6.02 0.56 2.81
N ALA A 205 -4.90 -0.03 2.37
CA ALA A 205 -4.16 -1.05 3.11
C ALA A 205 -2.85 -0.50 3.70
N ILE A 206 -2.16 0.34 2.94
CA ILE A 206 -0.89 0.97 3.31
C ILE A 206 -0.94 2.45 2.93
N ARG A 207 -0.41 3.34 3.78
CA ARG A 207 -0.25 4.78 3.48
C ARG A 207 1.09 5.29 4.01
N ASP A 208 2.04 5.56 3.13
CA ASP A 208 3.36 6.04 3.52
C ASP A 208 3.53 7.53 3.20
N LEU A 209 3.89 8.32 4.22
CA LEU A 209 4.26 9.72 4.06
C LEU A 209 5.76 9.82 3.71
N LEU A 210 6.08 10.54 2.64
CA LEU A 210 7.46 10.76 2.23
C LEU A 210 8.11 11.81 3.14
N GLU A 211 9.25 11.48 3.74
CA GLU A 211 10.06 12.44 4.52
C GLU A 211 10.48 13.66 3.71
N THR A 212 10.69 13.47 2.40
CA THR A 212 11.04 14.53 1.46
C THR A 212 10.05 14.52 0.31
N ALA A 213 9.38 15.65 0.12
CA ALA A 213 8.47 15.85 -1.00
C ALA A 213 9.20 15.70 -2.36
N ILE A 214 8.60 14.97 -3.29
CA ILE A 214 9.19 14.64 -4.59
C ILE A 214 8.46 15.40 -5.70
N ASN A 215 9.19 16.29 -6.35
CA ASN A 215 8.68 17.01 -7.53
C ASN A 215 8.77 16.14 -8.79
N VAL A 216 7.62 15.94 -9.41
CA VAL A 216 7.43 15.25 -10.69
C VAL A 216 7.09 16.29 -11.75
N ALA A 217 8.03 16.60 -12.63
CA ALA A 217 7.82 17.57 -13.70
C ALA A 217 6.83 17.05 -14.75
N ASN A 218 6.25 17.97 -15.53
CA ASN A 218 5.43 17.60 -16.68
C ASN A 218 6.24 16.75 -17.68
N GLY A 219 5.67 15.64 -18.12
CA GLY A 219 6.31 14.63 -18.97
C GLY A 219 7.13 13.58 -18.24
N GLU A 220 7.22 13.63 -16.90
CA GLU A 220 7.85 12.58 -16.11
C GLU A 220 6.85 11.47 -15.73
N GLN A 221 7.39 10.27 -15.56
CA GLN A 221 6.68 9.04 -15.25
C GLN A 221 7.13 8.53 -13.88
N PRO A 222 6.40 8.84 -12.79
CA PRO A 222 6.65 8.19 -11.52
C PRO A 222 6.30 6.70 -11.60
N GLN A 223 7.14 5.83 -11.08
CA GLN A 223 6.84 4.42 -10.87
C GLN A 223 6.83 4.14 -9.36
N ILE A 224 5.70 3.63 -8.88
CA ILE A 224 5.55 3.19 -7.49
C ILE A 224 5.62 1.67 -7.47
N THR A 225 6.50 1.13 -6.64
CA THR A 225 6.60 -0.30 -6.37
C THR A 225 6.41 -0.54 -4.90
N TYR A 226 5.47 -1.40 -4.54
CA TYR A 226 5.37 -1.99 -3.21
C TYR A 226 5.88 -3.41 -3.25
N THR A 227 6.75 -3.77 -2.31
CA THR A 227 7.15 -5.15 -2.05
C THR A 227 6.62 -5.58 -0.69
N ILE A 228 5.83 -6.63 -0.65
CA ILE A 228 5.28 -7.22 0.58
C ILE A 228 5.94 -8.58 0.79
N TYR A 229 6.42 -8.82 2.00
CA TYR A 229 7.13 -10.04 2.37
C TYR A 229 6.24 -10.91 3.25
N GLY A 230 6.09 -12.18 2.87
CA GLY A 230 5.61 -13.21 3.75
C GLY A 230 6.62 -13.50 4.86
N PRO A 231 6.16 -14.12 5.96
CA PRO A 231 7.04 -14.39 7.07
C PRO A 231 8.08 -15.45 6.75
N GLN A 232 9.24 -15.38 7.40
CA GLN A 232 10.23 -16.44 7.30
C GLN A 232 9.77 -17.65 8.13
N LEU A 233 9.21 -18.67 7.46
CA LEU A 233 8.70 -19.84 8.18
C LEU A 233 9.82 -20.65 8.84
N PRO A 234 9.62 -21.17 10.08
CA PRO A 234 10.57 -22.06 10.73
C PRO A 234 10.82 -23.32 9.92
N THR A 235 12.05 -23.83 9.96
CA THR A 235 12.34 -25.20 9.49
C THR A 235 11.92 -26.18 10.58
N SER A 236 11.12 -27.18 10.19
CA SER A 236 10.79 -28.34 11.01
C SER A 236 12.02 -29.04 11.58
#